data_AF-A0A2C9M910-F1
#
_entry.id   AF-A0A2C9M910-F1
#
_cell.length_a   1.000
_cell.length_b   1.000
_cell.length_c   1.000
_cell.angle_alpha   90.00
_cell.angle_beta   90.00
_cell.angle_gamma   90.00
#
_symmetry.space_group_name_H-M   'P 1'
#
loop_
_entity.id
_entity.type
_entity.pdbx_description
1 polymer ?
#
loop_
_entity_poly.entity_id
_entity_poly.type
_entity_poly.pdbx_seq_one_letter_code
_entity_poly.pdbx_strand_id
1 'polypeptide(L)'
;MGGVYIVCHAAKNGWDARNDNPLLRILDTLIFDGIASCIIPCFMCYHACRLTANLLSELDTLPRFIYKWGPFVVGVTLLLILSKNIDELVNKVLDETLRTLY
;
A
#
# COMPACT_ATOMS: atom_id res chain seq x y z
N MET A 1 -11.36 -5.22 -8.77
CA MET A 1 -11.03 -4.36 -9.92
C MET A 1 -9.56 -3.89 -9.94
N GLY A 2 -8.89 -3.71 -8.79
CA GLY A 2 -7.48 -3.28 -8.76
C GLY A 2 -6.49 -4.20 -9.49
N GLY A 3 -6.58 -5.52 -9.32
CA GLY A 3 -5.62 -6.45 -9.96
C GLY A 3 -5.57 -6.39 -11.50
N VAL A 4 -6.72 -6.18 -12.15
CA VAL A 4 -6.78 -6.03 -13.62
C VAL A 4 -6.10 -4.73 -14.05
N TYR A 5 -6.32 -3.65 -13.31
CA TYR A 5 -5.64 -2.38 -13.56
C TYR A 5 -4.11 -2.52 -13.47
N ILE A 6 -3.61 -3.17 -12.42
CA ILE A 6 -2.16 -3.39 -12.21
C ILE A 6 -1.54 -4.14 -13.39
N VAL A 7 -2.18 -5.23 -13.84
CA VAL A 7 -1.67 -6.04 -14.96
C VAL A 7 -1.70 -5.23 -16.27
N CYS A 8 -2.78 -4.51 -16.55
CA CYS A 8 -2.89 -3.67 -17.74
C CYS A 8 -1.91 -2.50 -17.72
N HIS A 9 -1.69 -1.88 -16.56
CA HIS A 9 -0.76 -0.78 -16.36
C HIS A 9 0.69 -1.24 -16.56
N ALA A 10 1.07 -2.39 -15.98
CA ALA A 10 2.38 -2.99 -16.18
C ALA A 10 2.62 -3.37 -17.65
N ALA A 11 1.64 -3.98 -18.32
CA ALA A 11 1.74 -4.33 -19.74
C ALA A 11 1.93 -3.09 -20.65
N LYS A 12 1.22 -2.01 -20.35
CA LYS A 12 1.38 -0.73 -21.07
C LYS A 12 2.78 -0.15 -20.86
N ASN A 13 3.26 -0.07 -19.62
CA ASN A 13 4.60 0.45 -19.31
C ASN A 13 5.71 -0.40 -19.93
N GLY A 14 5.53 -1.71 -20.02
CA GLY A 14 6.43 -2.61 -20.73
C GLY A 14 6.45 -2.38 -22.24
N TRP A 15 5.28 -2.13 -22.84
CA TRP A 15 5.16 -1.84 -24.27
C TRP A 15 5.81 -0.51 -24.66
N ASP A 16 5.73 0.49 -23.78
CA ASP A 16 6.34 1.81 -23.98
C ASP A 16 7.86 1.83 -23.70
N ALA A 17 8.47 0.68 -23.37
CA ALA A 17 9.91 0.56 -23.13
C ALA A 17 10.71 0.67 -24.44
N ARG A 18 11.06 1.90 -24.84
CA ARG A 18 11.72 2.18 -26.12
C ARG A 18 13.24 1.91 -26.11
N ASN A 19 13.90 1.97 -24.94
CA ASN A 19 15.35 1.79 -24.79
C ASN A 19 15.74 0.77 -23.70
N ASP A 20 14.77 0.16 -23.01
CA ASP A 20 15.01 -0.64 -21.80
C ASP A 20 14.43 -2.04 -21.96
N ASN A 21 14.86 -2.98 -21.12
CA ASN A 21 14.30 -4.33 -21.13
C ASN A 21 12.82 -4.31 -20.71
N PRO A 22 11.87 -4.64 -21.62
CA PRO A 22 10.44 -4.51 -21.35
C PRO A 22 9.98 -5.39 -20.18
N LEU A 23 10.61 -6.56 -20.00
CA LEU A 23 10.33 -7.47 -18.89
C LEU A 23 10.70 -6.88 -17.52
N LEU A 24 11.83 -6.17 -17.43
CA LEU A 24 12.24 -5.52 -16.17
C LEU A 24 11.27 -4.39 -15.80
N ARG A 25 10.77 -3.65 -16.80
CA ARG A 25 9.82 -2.55 -16.59
C ARG A 25 8.43 -3.03 -16.18
N ILE A 26 7.99 -4.16 -16.73
CA ILE A 26 6.76 -4.85 -16.30
C ILE A 26 6.91 -5.30 -14.85
N LEU A 27 8.02 -5.94 -14.50
CA LEU A 27 8.30 -6.40 -13.13
C LEU A 27 8.38 -5.23 -12.14
N ASP A 28 9.09 -4.15 -12.48
CA ASP A 28 9.16 -2.93 -11.66
C ASP A 28 7.76 -2.37 -11.37
N THR A 29 6.93 -2.21 -12.41
CA THR A 29 5.56 -1.70 -12.26
C THR A 29 4.71 -2.63 -11.39
N LEU A 30 4.82 -3.95 -11.60
CA LEU A 30 4.01 -4.93 -10.88
C LEU A 30 4.41 -5.04 -9.39
N ILE A 31 5.71 -4.92 -9.11
CA ILE A 31 6.24 -4.90 -7.73
C ILE A 31 5.86 -3.59 -7.05
N PHE A 32 6.02 -2.45 -7.73
CA PHE A 32 5.60 -1.15 -7.22
C PHE A 32 4.11 -1.16 -6.84
N ASP A 33 3.25 -1.45 -7.81
CA ASP A 33 1.80 -1.41 -7.62
C ASP A 33 1.35 -2.45 -6.59
N GLY A 34 1.96 -3.64 -6.57
CA GLY A 34 1.65 -4.70 -5.61
C GLY A 34 2.02 -4.33 -4.17
N ILE A 35 3.21 -3.78 -3.95
CA ILE A 35 3.66 -3.38 -2.62
C ILE A 35 2.88 -2.15 -2.13
N ALA A 36 2.77 -1.13 -2.98
CA ALA A 36 2.14 0.15 -2.64
C ALA A 36 0.63 0.02 -2.45
N SER A 37 -0.06 -0.80 -3.25
CA SER A 37 -1.53 -0.91 -3.19
C SER A 37 -2.04 -2.00 -2.25
N CYS A 38 -1.29 -3.09 -2.06
CA CYS A 38 -1.79 -4.27 -1.35
C CYS A 38 -1.02 -4.54 -0.06
N ILE A 39 0.31 -4.68 -0.12
CA ILE A 39 1.07 -5.24 1.01
C ILE A 39 1.15 -4.23 2.16
N ILE A 40 1.67 -3.03 1.90
CA ILE A 40 1.88 -2.03 2.96
C ILE A 40 0.54 -1.52 3.51
N PRO A 41 -0.44 -1.09 2.68
CA PRO A 41 -1.73 -0.63 3.19
C PRO A 41 -2.46 -1.68 4.04
N CYS A 42 -2.48 -2.95 3.60
CA CYS A 42 -3.16 -4.01 4.33
C CYS A 42 -2.50 -4.29 5.67
N PHE A 43 -1.16 -4.36 5.70
CA PHE A 43 -0.39 -4.53 6.93
C PHE A 43 -0.66 -3.38 7.92
N MET A 44 -0.55 -2.13 7.46
CA MET A 44 -0.76 -0.97 8.30
C MET A 44 -2.18 -0.88 8.84
N CYS A 45 -3.19 -1.14 7.98
CA CYS A 45 -4.59 -1.13 8.39
C CYS A 45 -4.87 -2.22 9.44
N TYR A 46 -4.40 -3.45 9.21
CA TYR A 46 -4.58 -4.54 10.17
C TYR A 46 -3.97 -4.21 11.53
N HIS A 47 -2.72 -3.73 11.55
CA HIS A 47 -2.04 -3.37 12.79
C HIS A 47 -2.66 -2.16 13.47
N ALA A 48 -3.03 -1.11 12.73
CA ALA A 48 -3.67 0.07 13.29
C ALA A 48 -5.04 -0.25 13.89
N CYS A 49 -5.88 -1.01 13.18
CA CYS A 49 -7.17 -1.47 13.68
C CYS A 49 -7.00 -2.32 14.94
N ARG A 50 -6.04 -3.25 14.95
CA ARG A 50 -5.80 -4.13 16.10
C ARG A 50 -5.28 -3.37 17.32
N LEU A 51 -4.31 -2.47 17.13
CA LEU A 51 -3.78 -1.63 18.21
C LEU A 51 -4.88 -0.73 18.78
N THR A 52 -5.69 -0.13 17.91
CA THR A 52 -6.82 0.70 18.32
C THR A 52 -7.84 -0.12 19.11
N ALA A 53 -8.19 -1.33 18.65
CA ALA A 53 -9.11 -2.20 19.37
C ALA A 53 -8.58 -2.62 20.75
N ASN A 54 -7.28 -2.94 20.85
CA ASN A 54 -6.64 -3.28 22.12
C ASN A 54 -6.66 -2.09 23.09
N LEU A 55 -6.25 -0.90 22.63
CA LEU A 55 -6.26 0.32 23.45
C LEU A 55 -7.66 0.69 23.91
N LEU A 56 -8.65 0.55 23.02
CA LEU A 56 -10.05 0.81 23.39
C LEU A 56 -10.50 -0.20 24.44
N SER A 57 -10.14 -1.48 24.35
CA SER A 57 -10.50 -2.53 25.32
C SER A 57 -9.99 -2.32 26.74
N GLU A 58 -8.96 -1.49 26.92
CA GLU A 58 -8.46 -1.09 28.24
C GLU A 58 -9.25 0.09 28.85
N LEU A 59 -10.11 0.73 28.06
CA LEU A 59 -10.94 1.88 28.46
C LEU A 59 -12.40 1.41 28.67
N ASP A 60 -12.75 1.11 29.91
CA ASP A 60 -14.09 0.62 30.30
C ASP A 60 -15.23 1.66 30.18
N THR A 61 -14.89 2.95 30.01
CA THR A 61 -15.87 4.05 30.03
C THR A 61 -16.33 4.53 28.65
N LEU A 62 -15.84 3.93 27.57
CA LEU A 62 -16.16 4.40 26.21
C LEU A 62 -17.52 3.89 25.71
N PRO A 63 -18.32 4.74 25.03
CA PRO A 63 -19.59 4.34 24.45
C PRO A 63 -19.40 3.30 23.34
N ARG A 64 -20.34 2.35 23.26
CA ARG A 64 -20.31 1.18 22.36
C ARG A 64 -20.09 1.51 20.87
N PHE A 65 -20.49 2.71 20.45
CA PHE A 65 -20.28 3.19 19.09
C PHE A 65 -18.79 3.40 18.77
N ILE A 66 -18.03 3.98 19.70
CA ILE A 66 -16.60 4.25 19.54
C ILE A 66 -15.81 2.94 19.52
N TYR A 67 -16.17 1.97 20.34
CA TYR A 67 -15.59 0.62 20.28
C TYR A 67 -15.78 -0.07 18.93
N LYS A 68 -16.97 0.05 18.34
CA LYS A 68 -17.31 -0.63 17.09
C LYS A 68 -16.68 0.02 15.87
N TRP A 69 -16.64 1.35 15.82
CA TRP A 69 -16.21 2.10 14.64
C TRP A 69 -14.85 2.77 14.77
N GLY A 70 -14.33 2.93 15.98
CA GLY A 70 -13.03 3.57 16.25
C GLY A 70 -11.88 2.93 15.48
N PRO A 71 -11.67 1.60 15.58
CA PRO A 71 -10.64 0.91 14.81
C PRO A 71 -10.76 1.16 13.30
N PHE A 72 -11.98 1.13 12.77
CA PHE A 72 -12.25 1.36 11.35
C PHE A 72 -11.91 2.80 10.93
N VAL A 73 -12.36 3.81 11.69
CA VAL A 73 -12.07 5.22 11.40
C VAL A 73 -10.57 5.48 11.44
N VAL A 74 -9.86 4.94 12.44
CA VAL A 74 -8.40 5.07 12.54
C VAL A 74 -7.72 4.39 11.35
N GLY A 75 -8.09 3.16 11.01
CA GLY A 75 -7.54 2.45 9.86
C GLY A 75 -7.71 3.21 8.55
N VAL A 76 -8.92 3.70 8.26
CA VAL A 76 -9.19 4.47 7.03
C VAL A 76 -8.44 5.81 7.02
N THR A 77 -8.42 6.53 8.14
CA THR A 77 -7.72 7.82 8.24
C THR A 77 -6.22 7.64 8.04
N LEU A 78 -5.65 6.59 8.62
CA LEU A 78 -4.24 6.25 8.48
C LEU A 78 -3.88 5.93 7.03
N LEU A 79 -4.72 5.19 6.32
CA LEU A 79 -4.54 4.90 4.89
C LEU A 79 -4.52 6.19 4.04
N LEU A 80 -5.44 7.12 4.30
CA LEU A 80 -5.50 8.39 3.56
C LEU A 80 -4.25 9.24 3.77
N ILE A 81 -3.78 9.35 5.02
CA ILE A 81 -2.60 10.17 5.36
C ILE A 81 -1.32 9.55 4.80
N LEU A 82 -1.18 8.22 4.88
CA LEU A 82 0.07 7.54 4.54
C LEU A 82 0.20 7.16 3.08
N SER A 83 -0.89 7.09 2.31
CA SER A 83 -0.87 6.70 0.88
C SER A 83 0.29 7.31 0.09
N LYS A 84 0.42 8.64 0.11
CA LYS A 84 1.52 9.36 -0.59
C LYS A 84 2.91 8.98 -0.11
N ASN A 85 3.09 8.85 1.21
CA ASN A 85 4.38 8.52 1.79
C ASN A 85 4.77 7.07 1.48
N ILE A 86 3.79 6.17 1.40
CA ILE A 86 4.01 4.77 0.99
C ILE A 86 4.49 4.74 -0.45
N ASP A 87 3.84 5.48 -1.35
CA ASP A 87 4.25 5.55 -2.76
C ASP A 87 5.69 6.08 -2.90
N GLU A 88 6.07 7.10 -2.14
CA GLU A 88 7.45 7.63 -2.12
C GLU A 88 8.47 6.64 -1.53
N LEU A 89 8.11 5.93 -0.46
CA LEU A 89 8.98 4.92 0.14
C LEU A 89 9.21 3.74 -0.81
N VAL A 90 8.16 3.25 -1.45
CA VAL A 90 8.25 2.14 -2.40
C VAL A 90 9.08 2.56 -3.62
N ASN A 91 8.90 3.79 -4.11
CA ASN A 91 9.76 4.34 -5.16
C ASN A 91 11.24 4.35 -4.74
N LYS A 92 11.58 4.90 -3.57
CA LYS A 92 12.97 4.92 -3.08
C LYS A 92 13.56 3.52 -2.93
N VAL A 93 12.79 2.57 -2.42
CA VAL A 93 13.26 1.18 -2.28
C VAL A 93 13.54 0.56 -3.65
N LEU A 94 12.67 0.80 -4.64
CA LEU A 94 12.86 0.29 -6.00
C LEU A 94 14.00 0.98 -6.75
N ASP A 95 14.18 2.28 -6.52
CA ASP A 95 15.29 3.07 -7.05
C ASP A 95 16.65 2.53 -6.55
N GLU A 96 16.73 2.13 -5.28
CA GLU A 96 17.96 1.59 -4.67
C GLU A 96 18.18 0.09 -4.94
N THR A 97 17.18 -0.64 -5.43
CA THR A 97 17.25 -2.11 -5.62
C THR A 97 17.12 -2.55 -7.07
N LEU A 98 15.94 -2.40 -7.66
CA LEU A 98 15.57 -2.95 -8.96
C LEU A 98 16.00 -2.06 -10.12
N ARG A 99 15.94 -0.73 -9.93
CA ARG A 99 16.29 0.24 -10.97
C ARG A 99 17.79 0.48 -11.06
N THR A 100 18.55 0.03 -10.07
CA THR A 100 20.02 -0.05 -10.11
C THR A 100 20.53 -1.16 -11.04
N LEU A 101 19.67 -2.13 -11.41
CA LEU A 101 20.01 -3.30 -12.23
C LEU A 101 19.88 -3.07 -13.74
N TYR A 102 19.36 -1.92 -14.18
CA TYR A 102 19.26 -1.55 -15.61
C TYR A 102 19.81 -0.14 -15.83
#